data_AF-A0AAV5VV57-F1
#
_entry.id   AF-A0AAV5VV57-F1
#
_cell.length_a   1.000
_cell.length_b   1.000
_cell.length_c   1.000
_cell.angle_alpha   90.00
_cell.angle_beta   90.00
_cell.angle_gamma   90.00
#
_symmetry.space_group_name_H-M   'P 1'
#
loop_
_entity.id
_entity.type
_entity.pdbx_description
1 polymer ?
#
loop_
_entity_poly.entity_id
_entity_poly.type
_entity_poly.pdbx_seq_one_letter_code
_entity_poly.pdbx_strand_id
1 'polypeptide(L)'
;MYAADKTVRSELNCHSFQCNFLIRVNCNVPVSYHVTRLYDGRSFAARFVECTQEGAIAYAALVGYQRLEDHSIEHQSSMPVVPPPNECEIIDASGFSLHAALPRHSRPSYGEYIQKHRQHIVHAHEVVSQVQLVFCTYAQKLKKNYKAILF
;
A
#
# COMPACT_ATOMS: atom_id res chain seq x y z
N MET A 1 3.30 3.39 -6.82
CA MET A 1 3.61 2.21 -7.67
C MET A 1 3.51 2.46 -9.17
N TYR A 2 2.54 3.24 -9.67
CA TYR A 2 2.36 3.43 -11.12
C TYR A 2 3.63 3.82 -11.89
N ALA A 3 4.45 4.73 -11.34
CA ALA A 3 5.72 5.11 -11.95
C ALA A 3 6.68 3.91 -12.14
N ALA A 4 6.79 3.03 -11.14
CA ALA A 4 7.62 1.82 -11.25
C ALA A 4 7.06 0.83 -12.29
N ASP A 5 5.74 0.63 -12.33
CA ASP A 5 5.08 -0.26 -13.29
C ASP A 5 5.38 0.14 -14.75
N LYS A 6 5.54 1.43 -15.03
CA LYS A 6 5.88 1.95 -16.37
C LYS A 6 7.30 1.60 -16.81
N THR A 7 8.15 1.14 -15.91
CA THR A 7 9.57 0.82 -16.18
C THR A 7 9.85 -0.68 -16.20
N VAL A 8 8.82 -1.52 -16.07
CA VAL A 8 8.93 -2.98 -15.98
C VAL A 8 8.24 -3.61 -17.20
N ARG A 9 8.72 -4.79 -17.62
CA ARG A 9 8.08 -5.58 -18.68
C ARG A 9 6.66 -5.97 -18.29
N SER A 10 5.74 -5.96 -19.24
CA SER A 10 4.31 -6.26 -19.02
C SER A 10 4.02 -7.66 -18.47
N GLU A 11 4.94 -8.60 -18.63
CA GLU A 11 4.83 -9.98 -18.11
C GLU A 11 5.10 -10.10 -16.61
N LEU A 12 5.74 -9.09 -16.00
CA LEU A 12 6.09 -9.09 -14.59
C LEU A 12 5.06 -8.28 -13.80
N ASN A 13 4.57 -8.86 -12.70
CA ASN A 13 3.59 -8.26 -11.80
C ASN A 13 4.24 -7.89 -10.48
N CYS A 14 3.79 -6.81 -9.85
CA CYS A 14 4.22 -6.52 -8.47
C CYS A 14 3.76 -7.66 -7.56
N HIS A 15 4.67 -8.13 -6.71
CA HIS A 15 4.39 -9.12 -5.66
C HIS A 15 4.77 -8.61 -4.28
N SER A 16 5.68 -7.65 -4.21
CA SER A 16 6.12 -7.05 -2.96
C SER A 16 6.43 -5.57 -3.16
N PHE A 17 6.36 -4.85 -2.07
CA PHE A 17 6.68 -3.45 -1.99
C PHE A 17 7.12 -3.18 -0.56
N GLN A 18 7.94 -2.17 -0.32
CA GLN A 18 8.33 -1.70 1.00
C GLN A 18 8.53 -0.21 0.89
N CYS A 19 8.07 0.57 1.87
CA CYS A 19 8.19 2.00 1.76
C CYS A 19 8.29 2.71 3.10
N ASN A 20 9.00 3.84 3.08
CA ASN A 20 9.14 4.75 4.20
C ASN A 20 8.67 6.15 3.81
N PHE A 21 7.85 6.76 4.67
CA PHE A 21 7.46 8.16 4.56
C PHE A 21 8.39 8.98 5.45
N LEU A 22 9.13 9.90 4.83
CA LEU A 22 10.21 10.64 5.50
C LEU A 22 9.73 12.03 5.94
N ILE A 23 9.01 12.73 5.08
CA ILE A 23 8.46 14.06 5.36
C ILE A 23 7.05 14.20 4.80
N ARG A 24 6.32 15.18 5.32
CA ARG A 24 4.99 15.54 4.83
C ARG A 24 5.10 16.28 3.49
N VAL A 25 4.24 15.91 2.54
CA VAL A 25 4.08 16.61 1.26
C VAL A 25 3.01 17.69 1.30
N ASN A 26 3.17 18.74 0.48
CA ASN A 26 2.15 19.73 0.17
C ASN A 26 1.30 19.25 -1.02
N CYS A 27 0.00 19.08 -0.82
CA CYS A 27 -0.92 18.58 -1.85
C CYS A 27 -1.16 19.58 -3.00
N ASN A 28 -0.83 20.86 -2.81
CA ASN A 28 -1.00 21.89 -3.85
C ASN A 28 0.19 21.96 -4.82
N VAL A 29 1.28 21.24 -4.52
CA VAL A 29 2.51 21.23 -5.31
C VAL A 29 2.67 19.84 -5.91
N PRO A 30 2.99 19.72 -7.21
CA PRO A 30 3.21 18.42 -7.83
C PRO A 30 4.41 17.69 -7.18
N VAL A 31 4.39 16.37 -7.32
CA VAL A 31 5.39 15.47 -6.74
C VAL A 31 6.09 14.75 -7.88
N SER A 32 7.42 14.68 -7.82
CA SER A 32 8.24 13.98 -8.83
C SER A 32 8.58 12.57 -8.34
N TYR A 33 8.48 11.58 -9.22
CA TYR A 33 8.87 10.20 -8.93
C TYR A 33 10.09 9.82 -9.77
N HIS A 34 11.22 9.58 -9.11
CA HIS A 34 12.41 9.02 -9.72
C HIS A 34 12.42 7.50 -9.54
N VAL A 35 12.66 6.77 -10.62
CA VAL A 35 12.66 5.30 -10.59
C VAL A 35 14.02 4.79 -11.02
N THR A 36 14.70 4.12 -10.08
CA THR A 36 15.97 3.44 -10.32
C THR A 36 15.71 1.96 -10.56
N ARG A 37 16.27 1.44 -11.66
CA ARG A 37 16.23 0.01 -12.01
C ARG A 37 17.34 -0.70 -11.25
N LEU A 38 17.00 -1.39 -10.16
CA LEU A 38 18.00 -2.10 -9.35
C LEU A 38 18.39 -3.43 -9.98
N TYR A 39 17.43 -4.17 -10.51
CA TYR A 39 17.62 -5.49 -11.09
C TYR A 39 16.57 -5.80 -12.16
N ASP A 40 16.99 -6.44 -13.24
CA ASP A 40 16.13 -6.94 -14.32
C ASP A 40 16.58 -8.33 -14.75
N GLY A 41 15.97 -9.34 -14.15
CA GLY A 41 16.12 -10.74 -14.52
C GLY A 41 15.02 -11.22 -15.46
N ARG A 42 15.06 -12.52 -15.76
CA ARG A 42 14.02 -13.18 -16.58
C ARG A 42 12.68 -13.28 -15.86
N SER A 43 12.70 -13.68 -14.59
CA SER A 43 11.50 -13.92 -13.78
C SER A 43 11.26 -12.87 -12.70
N PHE A 44 12.27 -12.06 -12.37
CA PHE A 44 12.19 -11.06 -11.30
C PHE A 44 12.73 -9.71 -11.76
N ALA A 45 12.17 -8.63 -11.22
CA ALA A 45 12.71 -7.29 -11.36
C ALA A 45 12.54 -6.50 -10.06
N ALA A 46 13.45 -5.55 -9.80
CA ALA A 46 13.38 -4.68 -8.63
C ALA A 46 13.50 -3.21 -9.05
N ARG A 47 12.69 -2.35 -8.42
CA ARG A 47 12.69 -0.90 -8.63
C ARG A 47 12.84 -0.19 -7.30
N PHE A 48 13.71 0.80 -7.25
CA PHE A 48 13.73 1.78 -6.17
C PHE A 48 13.02 3.04 -6.65
N VAL A 49 12.08 3.56 -5.87
CA VAL A 49 11.27 4.73 -6.20
C VAL A 49 11.51 5.79 -5.15
N GLU A 50 11.95 6.96 -5.59
CA GLU A 50 12.09 8.15 -4.76
C GLU A 50 11.03 9.16 -5.18
N CYS A 51 10.30 9.65 -4.20
CA CYS A 51 9.29 10.68 -4.35
C CYS A 51 9.91 11.97 -3.83
N THR A 52 10.14 12.93 -4.71
CA THR A 52 10.75 14.22 -4.36
C THR A 52 9.74 15.36 -4.52
N GLN A 53 9.81 16.30 -3.60
CA GLN A 53 9.07 17.56 -3.66
C GLN A 53 10.01 18.65 -3.16
N GLU A 54 10.13 19.75 -3.93
CA GLU A 54 11.01 20.88 -3.62
C GLU A 54 12.47 20.46 -3.33
N GLY A 55 12.96 19.41 -4.00
CA GLY A 55 14.32 18.89 -3.86
C GLY A 55 14.54 17.98 -2.65
N ALA A 56 13.52 17.74 -1.81
CA ALA A 56 13.59 16.82 -0.68
C ALA A 56 12.87 15.50 -0.99
N ILE A 57 13.43 14.38 -0.54
CA ILE A 57 12.78 13.06 -0.66
C ILE A 57 11.68 12.98 0.40
N ALA A 58 10.43 13.00 -0.04
CA ALA A 58 9.27 12.82 0.81
C ALA A 58 9.02 11.37 1.18
N TYR A 59 9.36 10.48 0.27
CA TYR A 59 9.01 9.07 0.37
C TYR A 59 9.98 8.25 -0.48
N ALA A 60 10.34 7.07 0.02
CA ALA A 60 11.18 6.12 -0.69
C ALA A 60 10.59 4.72 -0.63
N ALA A 61 10.75 3.96 -1.72
CA ALA A 61 10.20 2.62 -1.81
C ALA A 61 11.06 1.64 -2.60
N LEU A 62 11.05 0.40 -2.16
CA LEU A 62 11.54 -0.75 -2.91
C LEU A 62 10.33 -1.54 -3.41
N VAL A 63 10.27 -1.81 -4.71
CA VAL A 63 9.17 -2.54 -5.35
C VAL A 63 9.75 -3.80 -6.01
N GLY A 64 9.19 -4.96 -5.66
CA GLY A 64 9.55 -6.26 -6.23
C GLY A 64 8.51 -6.73 -7.25
N TYR A 65 9.00 -7.22 -8.37
CA TYR A 65 8.20 -7.75 -9.48
C TYR A 65 8.58 -9.20 -9.78
N GLN A 66 7.59 -10.00 -10.12
CA GLN A 66 7.75 -11.41 -10.47
C GLN A 66 6.82 -11.80 -11.63
N ARG A 67 7.27 -12.71 -12.48
CA ARG A 67 6.44 -13.36 -13.50
C ARG A 67 5.43 -14.31 -12.83
N LEU A 68 4.23 -14.43 -13.39
CA LEU A 68 3.30 -15.48 -12.98
C LEU A 68 3.89 -16.86 -13.32
N GLU A 69 3.87 -17.77 -12.37
CA GLU A 69 4.33 -19.15 -12.51
C GLU A 69 3.10 -20.08 -12.54
N ASP A 70 3.06 -21.03 -13.49
CA ASP A 70 1.87 -21.89 -13.71
C ASP A 70 1.69 -22.99 -12.64
N HIS A 71 2.72 -23.26 -11.84
CA HIS A 71 2.77 -24.37 -10.88
C HIS A 71 3.17 -23.90 -9.48
N SER A 72 2.39 -22.97 -8.90
CA SER A 72 2.59 -22.50 -7.53
C SER A 72 1.85 -23.36 -6.50
N ILE A 73 2.46 -23.53 -5.32
CA ILE A 73 1.76 -24.05 -4.15
C ILE A 73 0.82 -22.95 -3.65
N GLU A 74 -0.47 -23.25 -3.54
CA GLU A 74 -1.48 -22.32 -3.06
C GLU A 74 -1.90 -22.69 -1.64
N HIS A 75 -1.69 -21.78 -0.70
CA HIS A 75 -2.26 -21.86 0.64
C HIS A 75 -2.52 -20.44 1.16
N GLN A 76 -3.59 -20.28 1.93
CA GLN A 76 -3.89 -19.05 2.66
C GLN A 76 -4.62 -19.41 3.95
N SER A 77 -4.51 -18.56 4.98
CA SER A 77 -5.30 -18.71 6.20
C SER A 77 -6.80 -18.56 5.87
N SER A 78 -7.64 -19.29 6.60
CA SER A 78 -9.10 -19.16 6.45
C SER A 78 -9.55 -17.74 6.81
N MET A 79 -10.46 -17.18 6.01
CA MET A 79 -11.07 -15.87 6.28
C MET A 79 -11.83 -15.92 7.61
N PRO A 80 -11.68 -14.91 8.49
CA PRO A 80 -12.44 -14.83 9.73
C PRO A 80 -13.94 -14.62 9.45
N VAL A 81 -14.80 -15.07 10.38
CA VAL A 81 -16.25 -14.84 10.30
C VAL A 81 -16.53 -13.37 10.60
N VAL A 82 -17.03 -12.64 9.61
CA VAL A 82 -17.38 -11.21 9.69
C VAL A 82 -18.74 -10.97 9.00
N PRO A 83 -19.49 -9.91 9.36
CA PRO A 83 -20.73 -9.56 8.68
C PRO A 83 -20.51 -9.28 7.19
N PRO A 84 -21.49 -9.56 6.31
CA PRO A 84 -21.41 -9.20 4.91
C PRO A 84 -21.41 -7.67 4.73
N PRO A 85 -20.80 -7.13 3.66
CA PRO A 85 -20.68 -5.69 3.46
C PRO A 85 -22.01 -4.91 3.50
N ASN A 86 -23.13 -5.54 3.12
CA ASN A 86 -24.47 -4.91 3.12
C ASN A 86 -25.04 -4.68 4.53
N GLU A 87 -24.52 -5.39 5.54
CA GLU A 87 -24.90 -5.24 6.95
C GLU A 87 -23.96 -4.32 7.72
N CYS A 88 -22.85 -3.89 7.10
CA CYS A 88 -21.94 -2.92 7.68
C CYS A 88 -22.48 -1.50 7.50
N GLU A 89 -22.41 -0.69 8.55
CA GLU A 89 -22.68 0.75 8.41
C GLU A 89 -21.63 1.40 7.50
N ILE A 90 -22.12 2.20 6.55
CA ILE A 90 -21.25 2.99 5.69
C ILE A 90 -20.70 4.14 6.53
N ILE A 91 -19.40 4.11 6.79
CA ILE A 91 -18.69 5.24 7.37
C ILE A 91 -18.63 6.32 6.29
N ASP A 92 -19.57 7.27 6.33
CA ASP A 92 -19.53 8.48 5.51
C ASP A 92 -18.45 9.44 6.03
N ALA A 93 -18.26 10.58 5.36
CA ALA A 93 -17.31 11.60 5.79
C ALA A 93 -17.58 12.12 7.23
N SER A 94 -18.79 11.93 7.77
CA SER A 94 -19.15 12.30 9.14
C SER A 94 -18.65 11.28 10.17
N GLY A 95 -18.40 10.02 9.81
CA GLY A 95 -17.78 9.03 10.69
C GLY A 95 -16.33 9.35 11.06
N PHE A 96 -15.61 10.09 10.21
CA PHE A 96 -14.28 10.65 10.52
C PHE A 96 -14.35 11.81 11.55
N SER A 97 -15.54 12.41 11.71
CA SER A 97 -15.79 13.51 12.65
C SER A 97 -15.55 13.09 14.10
N LEU A 98 -15.87 11.86 14.51
CA LEU A 98 -15.69 11.42 15.90
C LEU A 98 -14.22 11.44 16.35
N HIS A 99 -13.27 11.12 15.47
CA HIS A 99 -11.84 11.15 15.80
C HIS A 99 -11.19 12.53 15.58
N ALA A 100 -11.74 13.31 14.65
CA ALA A 100 -11.30 14.68 14.35
C ALA A 100 -11.86 15.72 15.34
N ALA A 101 -13.04 15.47 15.91
CA ALA A 101 -13.72 16.35 16.88
C ALA A 101 -13.10 16.29 18.28
N LEU A 102 -12.30 15.26 18.59
CA LEU A 102 -11.53 15.24 19.83
C LEU A 102 -10.44 16.33 19.78
N PRO A 103 -10.33 17.19 20.81
CA PRO A 103 -9.23 18.13 20.97
C PRO A 103 -7.88 17.42 20.80
N ARG A 104 -6.88 18.08 20.21
CA ARG A 104 -5.58 17.44 19.89
C ARG A 104 -4.94 16.69 21.07
N HIS A 105 -5.16 17.14 22.30
CA HIS A 105 -4.64 16.53 23.52
C HIS A 105 -5.39 15.25 23.97
N SER A 106 -6.59 15.01 23.44
CA SER A 106 -7.46 13.87 23.78
C SER A 106 -7.60 12.88 22.63
N ARG A 107 -6.92 13.16 21.51
CA ARG A 107 -6.70 12.16 20.47
C ARG A 107 -5.71 11.13 21.03
N PRO A 108 -6.04 9.84 21.03
CA PRO A 108 -5.09 8.79 21.39
C PRO A 108 -3.81 8.98 20.57
N SER A 109 -2.66 9.00 21.24
CA SER A 109 -1.39 8.92 20.53
C SER A 109 -1.37 7.64 19.71
N TYR A 110 -0.70 7.64 18.56
CA TYR A 110 -0.52 6.42 17.75
C TYR A 110 0.04 5.26 18.59
N GLY A 111 0.87 5.57 19.59
CA GLY A 111 1.36 4.59 20.58
C GLY A 111 0.27 4.02 21.50
N GLU A 112 -0.71 4.82 21.92
CA GLU A 112 -1.83 4.37 22.76
C GLU A 112 -2.81 3.49 21.99
N TYR A 113 -3.03 3.80 20.71
CA TYR A 113 -3.81 2.95 19.80
C TYR A 113 -3.16 1.57 19.63
N ILE A 114 -1.84 1.53 19.38
CA ILE A 114 -1.09 0.29 19.27
C ILE A 114 -1.09 -0.48 20.60
N GLN A 115 -1.00 0.19 21.73
CA GLN A 115 -1.01 -0.45 23.06
C GLN A 115 -2.38 -1.05 23.39
N LYS A 116 -3.47 -0.34 23.08
CA LYS A 116 -4.85 -0.80 23.28
C LYS A 116 -5.18 -2.01 22.41
N HIS A 117 -4.66 -2.04 21.18
CA HIS A 117 -4.87 -3.14 20.24
C HIS A 117 -3.68 -4.11 20.18
N ARG A 118 -2.74 -4.04 21.13
CA ARG A 118 -1.49 -4.81 21.13
C ARG A 118 -1.72 -6.31 21.10
N GLN A 119 -2.81 -6.78 21.70
CA GLN A 119 -3.20 -8.19 21.71
C GLN A 119 -3.64 -8.69 20.32
N HIS A 120 -4.15 -7.81 19.45
CA HIS A 120 -4.49 -8.11 18.06
C HIS A 120 -3.34 -7.81 17.08
N ILE A 121 -2.41 -6.94 17.47
CA ILE A 121 -1.30 -6.45 16.62
C ILE A 121 -0.08 -7.40 16.62
N VAL A 122 0.06 -8.35 17.56
CA VAL A 122 1.20 -9.29 17.55
C VAL A 122 1.23 -10.14 16.27
N HIS A 123 0.07 -10.45 15.69
CA HIS A 123 -0.02 -11.07 14.36
C HIS A 123 0.29 -10.12 13.20
N ALA A 124 0.27 -8.80 13.43
CA ALA A 124 0.38 -7.82 12.37
C ALA A 124 1.82 -7.68 11.82
N HIS A 125 2.85 -8.03 12.60
CA HIS A 125 4.24 -7.94 12.13
C HIS A 125 4.56 -8.96 11.02
N GLU A 126 3.86 -10.10 10.97
CA GLU A 126 3.85 -11.00 9.80
C GLU A 126 2.92 -10.48 8.68
N VAL A 127 1.86 -9.75 9.06
CA VAL A 127 0.85 -9.21 8.14
C VAL A 127 1.32 -7.94 7.43
N VAL A 128 2.36 -7.23 7.86
CA VAL A 128 2.95 -6.13 7.07
C VAL A 128 3.44 -6.66 5.71
N SER A 129 3.95 -7.89 5.67
CA SER A 129 4.29 -8.58 4.42
C SER A 129 3.03 -9.00 3.61
N GLN A 130 1.96 -9.46 4.28
CA GLN A 130 0.74 -9.90 3.61
C GLN A 130 -0.18 -8.76 3.14
N VAL A 131 -0.23 -7.62 3.83
CA VAL A 131 -0.99 -6.43 3.42
C VAL A 131 -0.41 -5.85 2.14
N GLN A 132 0.91 -5.96 1.94
CA GLN A 132 1.54 -5.59 0.67
C GLN A 132 1.08 -6.46 -0.51
N LEU A 133 0.83 -7.75 -0.29
CA LEU A 133 0.30 -8.65 -1.31
C LEU A 133 -1.20 -8.44 -1.59
N VAL A 134 -2.00 -8.16 -0.55
CA VAL A 134 -3.45 -7.94 -0.69
C VAL A 134 -3.76 -6.61 -1.41
N PHE A 135 -3.02 -5.53 -1.13
CA PHE A 135 -3.18 -4.29 -1.89
C PHE A 135 -2.72 -4.43 -3.34
N CYS A 136 -1.66 -5.20 -3.61
CA CYS A 136 -1.17 -5.38 -4.98
C CYS A 136 -2.14 -6.23 -5.84
N THR A 137 -2.75 -7.28 -5.26
CA THR A 137 -3.79 -8.08 -5.95
C THR A 137 -5.11 -7.32 -6.14
N TYR A 138 -5.54 -6.52 -5.16
CA TYR A 138 -6.74 -5.69 -5.28
C TYR A 138 -6.57 -4.57 -6.34
N ALA A 139 -5.41 -3.92 -6.39
CA ALA A 139 -5.10 -2.92 -7.40
C ALA A 139 -5.00 -3.50 -8.83
N GLN A 140 -4.50 -4.74 -8.99
CA GLN A 140 -4.48 -5.45 -10.28
C GLN A 140 -5.89 -5.82 -10.75
N LYS A 141 -6.79 -6.17 -9.84
CA LYS A 141 -8.20 -6.48 -10.14
C LYS A 141 -8.99 -5.23 -10.55
N LEU A 142 -8.66 -4.06 -9.97
CA LEU A 142 -9.26 -2.77 -10.34
C LEU A 142 -8.79 -2.24 -11.71
N LYS A 143 -7.54 -2.48 -12.11
CA LYS A 143 -7.03 -2.09 -13.45
C LYS A 143 -7.78 -2.75 -14.62
N LYS A 144 -8.40 -3.91 -14.43
CA LYS A 144 -9.20 -4.59 -15.47
C LYS A 144 -10.58 -3.96 -15.70
N ASN A 145 -11.11 -3.19 -14.75
CA ASN A 145 -12.51 -2.72 -14.78
C ASN A 145 -12.67 -1.20 -14.88
N TYR A 146 -11.61 -0.40 -14.72
CA TYR A 146 -11.70 1.06 -14.85
C TYR A 146 -10.66 1.61 -15.83
N LYS A 147 -11.12 1.95 -17.04
CA LYS A 147 -10.51 3.02 -17.84
C LYS A 147 -10.84 4.34 -17.14
N ALA A 148 -9.97 4.80 -16.24
CA ALA A 148 -10.03 6.14 -15.64
C ALA A 148 -8.60 6.70 -15.64
N ILE A 149 -8.25 7.55 -16.61
CA ILE A 149 -8.36 9.02 -16.57
C ILE A 149 -7.56 9.59 -15.39
N LEU A 150 -6.31 10.04 -15.66
CA LEU A 150 -5.86 11.44 -15.58
C LEU A 150 -4.32 11.51 -15.71
N PHE A 151 -3.89 12.68 -16.18
CA PHE A 151 -2.62 13.12 -16.79
C PHE A 151 -1.32 12.76 -16.05
#